data_AF-A0AAW0K5Y9-F1
#
_entry.id   AF-A0AAW0K5Y9-F1
#
_cell.length_a   1.000
_cell.length_b   1.000
_cell.length_c   1.000
_cell.angle_alpha   90.00
_cell.angle_beta   90.00
_cell.angle_gamma   90.00
#
_symmetry.space_group_name_H-M   'P 1'
#
loop_
_entity.id
_entity.type
_entity.pdbx_description
1 polymer ?
#
loop_
_entity_poly.entity_id
_entity_poly.type
_entity_poly.pdbx_seq_one_letter_code
_entity_poly.pdbx_strand_id
1 'polypeptide(L)' 'SVKNNMHVLINCCNNKKLLGWRFDRHCNMVLENMWTEVPKSSKGKKKFKPVNKDGYISKMFLCGDSVILVLWNLLTAGK' A
#
# COMPACT_ATOMS: atom_id res chain seq x y z
N SER A 1 9.64 6.07 17.65
CA SER A 1 8.77 6.78 16.69
C SER A 1 9.65 7.30 15.60
N VAL A 2 9.44 6.88 14.35
CA VAL A 2 10.23 7.37 13.20
C VAL A 2 10.07 8.88 13.13
N LYS A 3 11.17 9.62 13.26
CA LYS A 3 11.19 11.09 13.39
C LYS A 3 11.18 11.81 12.05
N ASN A 4 11.37 11.10 10.94
CA ASN A 4 11.39 11.70 9.60
C ASN A 4 10.05 11.45 8.90
N ASN A 5 9.55 12.48 8.22
CA ASN A 5 8.33 12.49 7.42
C ASN A 5 8.54 11.74 6.09
N MET A 6 9.09 10.53 6.16
CA MET A 6 9.48 9.73 5.00
C MET A 6 8.32 8.86 4.54
N HIS A 7 8.12 8.81 3.23
CA HIS A 7 7.15 7.90 2.65
C HIS A 7 7.72 6.49 2.60
N VAL A 8 6.88 5.52 2.89
CA VAL A 8 7.19 4.09 2.89
C VAL A 8 6.21 3.41 1.95
N LEU A 9 6.72 2.53 1.10
CA LEU A 9 5.95 1.63 0.27
C LEU A 9 5.97 0.24 0.89
N ILE A 10 4.81 -0.37 1.05
CA ILE A 10 4.63 -1.67 1.70
C ILE A 10 3.93 -2.60 0.73
N ASN A 11 4.51 -3.77 0.52
CA ASN A 11 3.91 -4.84 -0.25
C ASN A 11 3.33 -5.89 0.69
N CYS A 12 2.03 -6.17 0.57
CA CYS A 12 1.33 -7.14 1.41
C CYS A 12 1.13 -8.50 0.72
N CYS A 13 0.92 -9.55 1.52
CA CYS A 13 0.68 -10.93 1.07
C CYS A 13 -0.55 -11.09 0.16
N ASN A 14 -1.45 -10.11 0.15
CA ASN A 14 -2.66 -10.07 -0.67
C ASN A 14 -2.48 -9.32 -2.00
N ASN A 15 -1.23 -9.08 -2.42
CA ASN A 15 -0.86 -8.33 -3.63
C ASN A 15 -1.33 -6.86 -3.64
N LYS A 16 -1.75 -6.31 -2.50
CA LYS A 16 -2.05 -4.88 -2.34
C LYS A 16 -0.77 -4.14 -1.96
N LYS A 17 -0.63 -2.94 -2.51
CA LYS A 17 0.49 -2.04 -2.20
C LYS A 17 -0.04 -0.86 -1.40
N LEU A 18 0.62 -0.57 -0.29
CA LEU A 18 0.22 0.50 0.62
C LEU A 18 1.34 1.54 0.64
N LEU A 19 0.99 2.80 0.42
CA LEU A 19 1.88 3.95 0.56
C LEU A 19 1.52 4.68 1.85
N GLY A 20 2.47 4.92 2.74
CA GLY A 20 2.21 5.59 4.01
C GLY A 20 3.37 6.43 4.50
N TRP A 21 3.13 7.32 5.47
CA TRP A 21 4.12 8.32 5.91
C TRP A 21 4.67 8.08 7.32
N ARG A 22 4.18 7.04 8.00
CA ARG A 22 4.49 6.82 9.40
C ARG A 22 4.48 5.34 9.70
N PHE A 23 5.61 4.84 10.19
CA PHE A 23 5.74 3.51 10.74
C PHE A 23 6.15 3.67 12.21
N ASP A 24 5.40 3.08 13.13
CA ASP A 24 5.77 3.02 14.55
C ASP A 24 6.03 1.59 15.01
N ARG A 25 6.48 1.43 16.26
CA ARG A 25 6.82 0.11 16.82
C ARG A 25 5.60 -0.83 16.95
N HIS A 26 4.38 -0.29 16.85
CA HIS A 26 3.13 -1.04 16.90
C HIS A 26 2.56 -1.29 15.49
N CYS A 27 3.34 -0.97 14.44
CA CYS A 27 2.92 -1.08 13.05
C CYS A 27 1.70 -0.21 12.69
N ASN A 28 1.47 0.89 13.42
CA ASN A 28 0.40 1.83 13.08
C ASN A 28 0.86 2.71 11.93
N MET A 29 -0.02 2.87 10.93
CA MET A 29 0.30 3.64 9.74
C MET A 29 -0.87 4.52 9.28
N VAL A 30 -0.53 5.65 8.69
CA VAL A 30 -1.46 6.48 7.89
C VAL A 30 -1.19 6.10 6.44
N LEU A 31 -2.19 5.56 5.74
CA LEU A 31 -1.96 4.87 4.46
C LEU A 31 -2.91 5.35 3.36
N GLU A 32 -2.34 5.44 2.17
CA GLU A 32 -3.06 5.42 0.91
C GLU A 32 -2.91 4.01 0.32
N ASN A 33 -4.05 3.36 0.09
CA ASN A 33 -4.11 2.00 -0.40
C ASN A 33 -4.27 2.02 -1.92
N MET A 34 -3.31 1.40 -2.62
CA MET A 34 -3.33 1.24 -4.07
C MET A 34 -3.45 -0.25 -4.39
N TRP A 35 -4.55 -0.63 -5.04
CA TRP A 35 -4.68 -1.99 -5.57
C TRP A 35 -5.13 -1.98 -7.01
N THR A 36 -4.75 -3.03 -7.73
CA THR A 36 -5.23 -3.27 -9.08
C THR A 36 -6.33 -4.31 -9.03
N GLU A 37 -7.50 -3.96 -9.53
CA GLU A 37 -8.56 -4.93 -9.77
C GLU A 37 -8.49 -5.40 -11.22
N VAL A 38 -8.44 -6.71 -11.40
CA VAL A 38 -8.70 -7.32 -12.70
C VAL A 38 -10.21 -7.56 -12.77
N PRO A 39 -10.95 -6.84 -13.64
CA PRO A 39 -12.39 -7.04 -13.74
C PRO A 39 -12.69 -8.50 -14.09
N LYS A 40 -13.60 -9.14 -13.34
CA LYS A 40 -14.04 -10.51 -13.66
C LYS A 40 -14.75 -10.48 -15.02
N SER A 41 -14.20 -11.21 -15.99
CA SER A 41 -14.81 -11.32 -17.31
C SER A 41 -16.14 -12.06 -17.20
N SER A 42 -17.23 -11.42 -17.63
CA SER A 42 -18.46 -12.13 -17.95
C SER A 42 -18.17 -13.12 -19.09
N LYS A 43 -18.53 -14.39 -18.89
CA LYS A 43 -18.36 -15.54 -19.80
C LYS A 43 -18.24 -15.12 -21.27
N GLY A 44 -17.03 -15.19 -21.83
CA GLY A 44 -16.77 -15.05 -23.28
C GLY A 44 -16.08 -13.78 -23.78
N LYS A 45 -15.77 -12.77 -22.95
CA LYS A 45 -15.05 -11.56 -23.40
C LYS A 45 -13.55 -11.56 -23.03
N LYS A 46 -12.72 -10.98 -23.92
CA LYS A 46 -11.26 -10.82 -23.76
C LYS A 46 -10.93 -10.26 -22.36
N LYS A 47 -9.83 -10.74 -21.76
CA LYS A 47 -9.35 -10.28 -20.44
C LYS A 47 -9.32 -8.74 -20.42
N PHE A 48 -10.05 -8.14 -19.48
CA PHE A 48 -10.09 -6.69 -19.32
C PHE A 48 -8.74 -6.18 -18.81
N LYS A 49 -8.41 -4.94 -19.19
CA LYS A 49 -7.22 -4.26 -18.67
C LYS A 49 -7.33 -4.15 -17.15
N PRO A 50 -6.24 -4.37 -16.39
CA PRO A 50 -6.23 -4.13 -14.95
C PRO A 50 -6.56 -2.65 -14.71
N VAL A 51 -7.49 -2.41 -13.79
CA VAL A 51 -7.89 -1.05 -13.39
C VAL A 51 -7.29 -0.79 -12.02
N ASN A 52 -6.52 0.29 -11.90
CA ASN A 52 -6.03 0.75 -10.61
C ASN A 52 -7.18 1.40 -9.84
N LYS A 53 -7.31 1.04 -8.56
CA LYS A 53 -8.18 1.71 -7.60
C LYS A 53 -7.33 2.24 -6.47
N ASP A 54 -7.55 3.51 -6.19
CA ASP A 54 -6.88 4.23 -5.12
C ASP A 54 -7.92 4.57 -4.05
N GLY A 55 -7.56 4.37 -2.79
CA GLY A 55 -8.41 4.66 -1.64
C GLY A 55 -7.58 5.19 -0.47
N TYR A 56 -8.02 6.29 0.12
CA TYR A 56 -7.35 6.89 1.27
C TYR A 56 -7.89 6.33 2.59
N ILE A 57 -6.99 5.90 3.48
CA ILE A 57 -7.33 5.39 4.81
C ILE A 57 -6.54 6.19 5.85
N SER A 58 -7.23 7.06 6.58
CA SER A 58 -6.58 8.02 7.49
C SER A 58 -5.77 7.35 8.62
N LYS A 59 -6.19 6.18 9.12
CA LYS A 59 -5.44 5.36 10.08
C LYS A 59 -5.77 3.89 9.87
N MET A 60 -4.73 3.06 9.82
CA MET A 60 -4.87 1.61 9.70
C MET A 60 -3.80 0.91 10.53
N PHE A 61 -4.19 -0.18 11.16
CA PHE A 61 -3.30 -1.11 11.84
C PHE A 61 -3.05 -2.29 10.90
N LEU A 62 -1.78 -2.61 10.66
CA LEU A 62 -1.38 -3.80 9.90
C LEU A 62 -0.78 -4.83 10.84
N CYS A 63 -1.26 -6.07 10.75
CA CYS A 63 -0.58 -7.19 11.40
C CYS A 63 0.70 -7.54 10.62
N GLY A 64 1.80 -7.83 11.33
CA GLY A 64 3.11 -8.11 10.74
C GLY A 64 3.11 -9.27 9.74
N ASP A 65 2.28 -10.29 9.97
CA ASP A 65 2.18 -11.50 9.12
C ASP A 65 1.70 -11.19 7.69
N SER A 66 1.08 -10.02 7.49
CA SER A 66 0.58 -9.60 6.18
C SER A 66 1.61 -8.82 5.36
N VAL A 67 2.77 -8.47 5.92
CA VAL A 67 3.79 -7.63 5.27
C VAL A 67 4.90 -8.49 4.68
N ILE A 68 5.15 -8.36 3.39
CA ILE A 68 6.26 -9.06 2.71
C ILE A 68 7.51 -8.18 2.69
N LEU A 69 7.36 -6.93 2.23
CA LEU A 69 8.48 -6.02 2.01
C LEU A 69 8.09 -4.60 2.39
N VAL A 70 9.03 -3.91 3.03
CA VAL A 70 8.94 -2.49 3.37
C VAL A 70 10.08 -1.75 2.67
N LEU A 71 9.74 -0.83 1.79
CA LEU A 71 10.70 0.01 1.05
C LEU A 71 10.58 1.46 1.49
N TRP A 72 11.70 2.08 1.83
CA TRP A 72 11.77 3.48 2.22
C TRP A 72 12.02 4.35 0.99
N ASN A 73 11.16 5.36 0.76
CA ASN A 73 11.35 6.30 -0.32
C ASN A 73 12.26 7.46 0.12
N LEU A 74 13.55 7.34 -0.20
CA LEU A 74 14.55 8.36 0.11
C LEU A 74 14.36 9.67 -0.67
N LEU A 75 13.64 9.66 -1.79
CA LEU A 75 13.39 10.87 -2.60
C LEU A 75 12.46 11.86 -1.88
N THR A 76 11.65 11.38 -0.95
CA THR A 76 10.76 12.22 -0.13
C THR A 76 11.43 12.74 1.15
N ALA A 77 12.62 12.25 1.49
CA ALA A 77 13.28 12.57 2.76
C ALA A 77 14.03 13.92 2.77
N GLY A 78 14.25 14.52 1.59
CA GLY A 78 15.04 15.75 1.43
C GLY A 78 14.22 16.97 0.99
N LYS A 79 12.89 16.94 1.15
CA LYS A 79 12.01 18.11 0.94
C LYS A 79 11.46 18.60 2.26
#